data_AF-A0A7S1RTS2-F1
#
_entry.id   AF-A0A7S1RTS2-F1
#
_cell.length_a   1.000
_cell.length_b   1.000
_cell.length_c   1.000
_cell.angle_alpha   90.00
_cell.angle_beta   90.00
_cell.angle_gamma   90.00
#
_symmetry.space_group_name_H-M   'P 1'
#
loop_
_entity.id
_entity.type
_entity.pdbx_description
1 polymer ?
#
loop_
_entity_poly.entity_id
_entity_poly.type
_entity_poly.pdbx_seq_one_letter_code
_entity_poly.pdbx_strand_id
1 'polypeptide(L)'
;EYLAAHGSKKFFQWFDHTVWYPLGRPVGTTIYPGMQFVAVWIWQALDYLGQPMSLNDVCVFIPAWFGVVATAFLGLLTYEASGSVDAGIAAALIMAVLPAHIMRSVAGGFDNECVAISALCCTFYFWCLSLRSPNSWPLGVVA
;
A
#
# COMPACT_ATOMS: atom_id res chain seq x y z
N GLU A 1 9.32 0.21 -13.46
CA GLU A 1 10.52 0.33 -14.32
C GLU A 1 10.83 1.76 -14.75
N TYR A 2 9.96 2.46 -15.48
CA TYR A 2 10.26 3.83 -15.95
C TYR A 2 10.68 4.78 -14.82
N LEU A 3 9.96 4.76 -13.69
CA LEU A 3 10.29 5.55 -12.49
C LEU A 3 11.68 5.22 -11.93
N ALA A 4 12.07 3.95 -11.91
CA ALA A 4 13.38 3.52 -11.40
C ALA A 4 14.52 3.96 -12.32
N ALA A 5 14.33 3.91 -13.64
CA ALA A 5 15.35 4.27 -14.61
C ALA A 5 15.50 5.79 -14.84
N HIS A 6 14.40 6.55 -14.82
CA HIS A 6 14.40 7.96 -15.21
C HIS A 6 14.21 8.93 -14.04
N GLY A 7 13.84 8.42 -12.86
CA GLY A 7 13.59 9.21 -11.65
C GLY A 7 12.23 9.93 -11.65
N SER A 8 11.91 10.52 -10.49
CA SER A 8 10.59 11.11 -10.21
C SER A 8 10.25 12.32 -11.09
N LYS A 9 11.20 13.21 -11.35
CA LYS A 9 10.95 14.42 -12.16
C LYS A 9 10.50 14.09 -13.58
N LYS A 10 11.20 13.14 -14.23
CA LYS A 10 10.86 12.67 -15.58
C LYS A 10 9.59 11.83 -15.60
N PHE A 11 9.25 11.16 -14.50
CA PHE A 11 8.01 10.41 -14.37
C PHE A 11 6.77 11.32 -14.37
N PHE A 12 6.80 12.45 -13.64
CA PHE A 12 5.69 13.40 -13.64
C PHE A 12 5.49 14.12 -14.98
N GLN A 13 6.53 14.23 -15.81
CA GLN A 13 6.48 14.82 -17.15
C GLN A 13 6.36 13.77 -18.26
N TRP A 14 6.12 12.50 -17.90
CA TRP A 14 6.16 11.40 -18.86
C TRP A 14 4.93 11.41 -19.77
N PHE A 15 5.20 11.48 -21.07
CA PHE A 15 4.24 11.22 -22.13
C PHE A 15 4.61 9.91 -22.83
N ASP A 16 3.68 8.97 -22.89
CA ASP A 16 3.88 7.66 -23.49
C ASP A 16 3.27 7.63 -24.90
N HIS A 17 4.15 7.48 -25.89
CA HIS A 17 3.77 7.36 -27.30
C HIS A 17 3.51 5.91 -27.74
N THR A 18 3.82 4.92 -26.89
CA THR A 18 3.67 3.50 -27.23
C THR A 18 2.25 2.97 -27.02
N VAL A 19 1.45 3.71 -26.26
CA VAL A 19 0.05 3.39 -25.95
C VAL A 19 -0.91 4.29 -26.73
N TRP A 20 -2.14 3.83 -26.95
CA TRP A 20 -3.22 4.63 -27.55
C TRP A 20 -2.85 5.25 -28.91
N TYR A 21 -2.31 4.45 -29.82
CA TYR A 21 -2.02 4.92 -31.18
C TYR A 21 -3.31 5.45 -31.86
N PRO A 22 -3.30 6.65 -32.49
CA PRO A 22 -2.16 7.55 -32.74
C PRO A 22 -1.95 8.69 -31.72
N LEU A 23 -2.74 8.76 -30.65
CA LEU A 23 -2.79 9.90 -29.72
C LEU A 23 -1.66 9.88 -28.67
N GLY A 24 -1.30 8.72 -28.15
CA GLY A 24 -0.45 8.62 -26.96
C GLY A 24 -1.21 8.90 -25.66
N ARG A 25 -0.50 8.88 -24.53
CA ARG A 25 -1.07 9.16 -23.20
C ARG A 25 -0.12 9.98 -22.32
N PRO A 26 -0.58 11.08 -21.71
CA PRO A 26 0.16 11.76 -20.66
C PRO A 26 0.07 10.93 -19.37
N VAL A 27 1.10 10.14 -19.06
CA VAL A 27 1.05 9.21 -17.93
C VAL A 27 1.14 9.97 -16.61
N GLY A 28 2.03 10.96 -16.51
CA GLY A 28 2.29 11.68 -15.26
C GLY A 28 1.06 12.35 -14.62
N THR A 29 0.04 12.72 -15.41
CA THR A 29 -1.19 13.36 -14.93
C THR A 29 -2.42 12.46 -14.90
N THR A 30 -2.33 11.23 -15.43
CA THR A 30 -3.48 10.32 -15.56
C THR A 30 -3.36 9.04 -14.72
N ILE A 31 -2.40 9.00 -13.79
CA ILE A 31 -2.23 7.89 -12.84
C ILE A 31 -2.06 8.40 -11.41
N TYR A 32 -2.50 7.58 -10.46
CA TYR A 32 -2.11 7.74 -9.06
C TYR A 32 -0.74 7.09 -8.87
N PRO A 33 0.31 7.85 -8.49
CA PRO A 33 1.68 7.35 -8.54
C PRO A 33 2.10 6.59 -7.27
N GLY A 34 1.22 6.49 -6.28
CA GLY A 34 1.55 6.00 -4.93
C GLY A 34 2.20 4.63 -4.92
N MET A 35 1.61 3.66 -5.62
CA MET A 35 2.14 2.30 -5.69
C MET A 35 3.52 2.24 -6.34
N GLN A 36 3.73 2.99 -7.42
CA GLN A 36 5.01 3.00 -8.14
C GLN A 36 6.13 3.58 -7.28
N PHE A 37 5.84 4.63 -6.50
CA PHE A 37 6.79 5.19 -5.55
C PHE A 37 7.11 4.22 -4.41
N VAL A 38 6.09 3.59 -3.82
CA VAL A 38 6.27 2.57 -2.78
C VAL A 38 7.16 1.44 -3.29
N ALA A 39 6.92 0.95 -4.51
CA ALA A 39 7.72 -0.14 -5.08
C ALA A 39 9.19 0.24 -5.27
N VAL A 40 9.47 1.43 -5.83
CA VAL A 40 10.85 1.90 -6.02
C VAL A 40 11.54 2.17 -4.68
N TRP A 41 10.82 2.70 -3.69
CA TRP A 41 11.37 2.93 -2.35
C TRP A 41 11.73 1.63 -1.65
N ILE A 42 10.86 0.61 -1.70
CA ILE A 42 11.16 -0.69 -1.10
C ILE A 42 12.35 -1.35 -1.83
N TRP A 43 12.38 -1.28 -3.16
CA TRP A 43 13.49 -1.79 -3.95
C TRP A 43 14.83 -1.13 -3.58
N GLN A 44 14.85 0.20 -3.46
CA GLN A 44 16.04 0.95 -3.01
C GLN A 44 16.43 0.64 -1.56
N ALA A 45 15.45 0.46 -0.68
CA ALA A 45 15.69 0.09 0.71
C ALA A 45 16.31 -1.31 0.84
N LEU A 46 15.84 -2.29 0.05
CA LEU A 46 16.41 -3.64 0.01
C LEU A 46 17.85 -3.64 -0.49
N ASP A 47 18.16 -2.82 -1.51
CA ASP A 47 19.51 -2.64 -2.01
C ASP A 47 20.44 -2.06 -0.94
N TYR A 48 19.98 -1.03 -0.22
CA TYR A 48 20.72 -0.43 0.91
C TYR A 48 20.95 -1.42 2.08
N LEU A 49 20.01 -2.34 2.31
CA LEU A 49 20.12 -3.39 3.33
C LEU A 49 21.01 -4.57 2.90
N GLY A 50 21.59 -4.52 1.69
CA GLY A 50 22.51 -5.55 1.19
C GLY A 50 21.81 -6.82 0.71
N GLN A 51 20.51 -6.76 0.37
CA GLN A 51 19.73 -7.85 -0.20
C GLN A 51 19.16 -7.41 -1.56
N PRO A 52 20.01 -7.31 -2.62
CA PRO A 52 19.57 -6.83 -3.91
C PRO A 52 18.57 -7.82 -4.53
N MET A 53 17.37 -7.33 -4.82
CA MET A 53 16.28 -8.06 -5.46
C MET A 53 15.94 -7.38 -6.79
N SER A 54 15.48 -8.13 -7.79
CA SER A 54 15.02 -7.52 -9.03
C SER A 54 13.77 -6.67 -8.78
N LEU A 55 13.61 -5.58 -9.54
CA LEU A 55 12.43 -4.73 -9.40
C LEU A 55 11.12 -5.50 -9.67
N ASN A 56 11.17 -6.49 -10.57
CA ASN A 56 10.03 -7.35 -10.88
C ASN A 56 9.63 -8.19 -9.66
N ASP A 57 10.59 -8.83 -9.01
CA ASP A 57 10.33 -9.65 -7.81
C ASP A 57 9.73 -8.80 -6.68
N VAL A 58 10.25 -7.58 -6.48
CA VAL A 58 9.69 -6.64 -5.49
C VAL A 58 8.23 -6.33 -5.81
N CYS A 59 7.90 -6.03 -7.07
CA CYS A 59 6.51 -5.80 -7.50
C CYS A 59 5.61 -7.04 -7.29
N VAL A 60 6.15 -8.25 -7.46
CA VAL A 60 5.41 -9.50 -7.22
C VAL A 60 5.10 -9.71 -5.74
N PHE A 61 6.01 -9.34 -4.84
CA PHE A 61 5.84 -9.54 -3.39
C PHE A 61 5.08 -8.41 -2.67
N ILE A 62 5.02 -7.20 -3.24
CA ILE A 62 4.30 -6.06 -2.64
C ILE A 62 2.86 -6.41 -2.24
N PRO A 63 2.02 -7.03 -3.10
CA PRO A 63 0.65 -7.36 -2.72
C PRO A 63 0.57 -8.25 -1.47
N ALA A 64 1.48 -9.22 -1.34
CA ALA A 64 1.52 -10.12 -0.20
C ALA A 64 1.95 -9.42 1.09
N TRP A 65 3.01 -8.59 1.04
CA TRP A 65 3.47 -7.83 2.20
C TRP A 65 2.42 -6.84 2.69
N PHE A 66 1.81 -6.08 1.78
CA PHE A 66 0.74 -5.16 2.12
C PHE A 66 -0.52 -5.90 2.58
N GLY A 67 -0.83 -7.09 2.04
CA GLY A 67 -1.90 -7.94 2.56
C GLY A 67 -1.75 -8.28 4.06
N VAL A 68 -0.52 -8.56 4.51
CA VAL A 68 -0.20 -8.78 5.93
C VAL A 68 -0.35 -7.50 6.74
N VAL A 69 0.15 -6.37 6.22
CA VAL A 69 0.02 -5.06 6.88
C VAL A 69 -1.45 -4.65 7.05
N ALA A 70 -2.29 -4.84 6.03
CA ALA A 70 -3.73 -4.62 6.12
C ALA A 70 -4.38 -5.48 7.20
N THR A 71 -4.00 -6.75 7.28
CA THR A 71 -4.51 -7.69 8.30
C THR A 71 -4.14 -7.23 9.71
N ALA A 72 -2.90 -6.77 9.91
CA ALA A 72 -2.45 -6.24 11.19
C ALA A 72 -3.23 -4.97 11.59
N PHE A 73 -3.38 -4.01 10.67
CA PHE A 73 -4.13 -2.77 10.94
C PHE A 73 -5.62 -3.03 11.21
N LEU A 74 -6.23 -4.01 10.55
CA LEU A 74 -7.62 -4.38 10.85
C LEU A 74 -7.78 -4.93 12.27
N GLY A 75 -6.84 -5.77 12.71
CA GLY A 75 -6.84 -6.28 14.09
C GLY A 75 -6.70 -5.16 15.12
N LEU A 76 -5.77 -4.22 14.88
CA LEU A 76 -5.58 -3.03 15.71
C LEU A 76 -6.81 -2.11 15.72
N LEU A 77 -7.43 -1.88 14.56
CA LEU A 77 -8.66 -1.11 14.44
C LEU A 77 -9.81 -1.75 15.22
N THR A 78 -9.95 -3.07 15.14
CA THR A 78 -11.00 -3.80 15.86
C THR A 78 -10.77 -3.78 17.36
N TYR A 79 -9.51 -3.86 17.80
CA TYR A 79 -9.15 -3.70 19.21
C TYR A 79 -9.55 -2.31 19.74
N GLU A 80 -9.22 -1.23 19.01
CA GLU A 80 -9.59 0.13 19.44
C GLU A 80 -11.11 0.35 19.42
N ALA A 81 -11.84 -0.26 18.48
CA ALA A 81 -13.29 -0.14 18.41
C ALA A 81 -14.04 -0.95 19.48
N SER A 82 -13.57 -2.16 19.80
CA SER A 82 -14.26 -3.09 20.70
C SER A 82 -13.76 -3.04 22.14
N GLY A 83 -12.53 -2.57 22.40
CA GLY A 83 -11.86 -2.65 23.70
C GLY A 83 -11.46 -4.06 24.14
N SER A 84 -11.67 -5.08 23.29
CA SER A 84 -11.32 -6.48 23.56
C SER A 84 -10.20 -6.96 22.64
N VAL A 85 -9.19 -7.59 23.23
CA VAL A 85 -8.06 -8.19 22.50
C VAL A 85 -8.53 -9.39 21.67
N ASP A 86 -9.45 -10.18 22.21
CA ASP A 86 -9.97 -11.38 21.54
C ASP A 86 -10.69 -11.02 20.23
N ALA A 87 -11.43 -9.90 20.22
CA ALA A 87 -12.10 -9.39 19.03
C ALA A 87 -11.09 -8.96 17.94
N GLY A 88 -9.99 -8.31 18.35
CA GLY A 88 -8.91 -7.92 17.43
C GLY A 88 -8.21 -9.11 16.79
N ILE A 89 -7.89 -10.14 17.60
CA ILE A 89 -7.28 -11.38 17.11
C ILE A 89 -8.25 -12.11 16.15
N ALA A 90 -9.52 -12.22 16.50
CA ALA A 90 -10.53 -12.85 15.65
C ALA A 90 -10.67 -12.13 14.30
N ALA A 91 -10.71 -10.79 14.29
CA ALA A 91 -10.79 -10.01 13.06
C ALA A 91 -9.54 -10.20 12.17
N ALA A 92 -8.34 -10.21 12.76
CA ALA A 92 -7.11 -10.45 12.03
C ALA A 92 -7.07 -11.86 11.42
N LEU A 93 -7.48 -12.88 12.18
CA LEU A 93 -7.53 -14.27 11.70
C LEU A 93 -8.53 -14.44 10.54
N ILE A 94 -9.69 -13.80 10.62
CA ILE A 94 -10.70 -13.83 9.56
C ILE A 94 -10.14 -13.16 8.30
N MET A 95 -9.56 -11.97 8.42
CA MET A 95 -8.99 -11.22 7.30
C MET A 95 -7.84 -11.95 6.60
N ALA A 96 -7.01 -12.67 7.36
CA ALA A 96 -5.89 -13.45 6.83
C ALA A 96 -6.32 -14.55 5.84
N VAL A 97 -7.51 -15.14 6.03
CA VAL A 97 -8.03 -16.24 5.20
C VAL A 97 -9.17 -15.81 4.26
N LEU A 98 -9.59 -14.54 4.33
CA LEU A 98 -10.77 -14.07 3.61
C LEU A 98 -10.52 -14.07 2.09
N PRO A 99 -11.24 -14.86 1.28
CA PRO A 99 -10.94 -15.01 -0.14
C PRO A 99 -11.01 -13.69 -0.92
N ALA A 100 -11.94 -12.80 -0.56
CA ALA A 100 -12.05 -11.50 -1.21
C ALA A 100 -10.83 -10.59 -0.96
N HIS A 101 -10.18 -10.69 0.20
CA HIS A 101 -8.93 -9.97 0.50
C HIS A 101 -7.76 -10.61 -0.24
N ILE A 102 -7.68 -11.94 -0.26
CA ILE A 102 -6.62 -12.68 -0.97
C ILE A 102 -6.65 -12.38 -2.46
N MET A 103 -7.83 -12.31 -3.10
CA MET A 103 -7.93 -11.97 -4.52
C MET A 103 -7.34 -10.59 -4.88
N ARG A 104 -7.22 -9.67 -3.92
CA ARG A 104 -6.64 -8.33 -4.10
C ARG A 104 -5.21 -8.20 -3.56
N SER A 105 -4.71 -9.22 -2.86
CA SER A 105 -3.38 -9.22 -2.21
C SER A 105 -2.54 -10.45 -2.56
N VAL A 106 -2.95 -11.22 -3.57
CA VAL A 106 -2.21 -12.38 -4.07
C VAL A 106 -0.86 -11.94 -4.65
N ALA A 107 0.20 -12.70 -4.39
CA ALA A 107 1.50 -12.45 -4.97
C ALA A 107 1.39 -12.41 -6.51
N GLY A 108 1.98 -11.37 -7.12
CA GLY A 108 1.86 -11.08 -8.55
C GLY A 108 0.64 -10.24 -8.95
N GLY A 109 -0.36 -10.08 -8.06
CA GLY A 109 -1.52 -9.21 -8.24
C GLY A 109 -1.18 -7.73 -8.00
N PHE A 110 -0.22 -7.18 -8.74
CA PHE A 110 0.27 -5.82 -8.58
C PHE A 110 -0.71 -4.77 -9.14
N ASP A 111 -1.80 -4.53 -8.40
CA ASP A 111 -2.83 -3.53 -8.69
C ASP A 111 -3.09 -2.61 -7.49
N ASN A 112 -3.72 -1.45 -7.71
CA ASN A 112 -3.79 -0.34 -6.75
C ASN A 112 -4.45 -0.75 -5.43
N GLU A 113 -5.36 -1.71 -5.48
CA GLU A 113 -6.08 -2.21 -4.31
C GLU A 113 -5.17 -2.85 -3.28
N CYS A 114 -4.04 -3.44 -3.68
CA CYS A 114 -3.16 -4.13 -2.73
C CYS A 114 -2.56 -3.18 -1.69
N VAL A 115 -2.20 -1.96 -2.11
CA VAL A 115 -1.71 -0.89 -1.21
C VAL A 115 -2.88 -0.12 -0.60
N ALA A 116 -3.96 0.10 -1.36
CA ALA A 116 -5.09 0.91 -0.91
C ALA A 116 -5.82 0.32 0.30
N ILE A 117 -6.00 -1.01 0.37
CA ILE A 117 -6.66 -1.65 1.53
C ILE A 117 -5.84 -1.42 2.80
N SER A 118 -4.52 -1.55 2.71
CA SER A 118 -3.61 -1.30 3.84
C SER A 118 -3.67 0.14 4.31
N ALA A 119 -3.62 1.09 3.38
CA ALA A 119 -3.72 2.52 3.66
C ALA A 119 -5.07 2.86 4.32
N LEU A 120 -6.17 2.30 3.81
CA LEU A 120 -7.51 2.51 4.35
C LEU A 120 -7.63 2.00 5.80
N CYS A 121 -7.17 0.78 6.09
CA CYS A 121 -7.19 0.25 7.47
C CYS A 121 -6.31 1.09 8.41
N CYS A 122 -5.15 1.53 7.92
CA CYS A 122 -4.23 2.41 8.64
C CYS A 122 -4.87 3.77 8.97
N THR A 123 -5.47 4.45 7.99
CA THR A 123 -6.17 5.73 8.17
C THR A 123 -7.32 5.59 9.16
N PHE A 124 -8.15 4.55 9.06
CA PHE A 124 -9.23 4.35 10.02
C PHE A 124 -8.73 4.05 11.43
N TYR A 125 -7.65 3.28 11.56
CA TYR A 125 -7.03 3.04 12.86
C TYR A 125 -6.56 4.34 13.51
N PHE A 126 -5.77 5.16 12.81
CA PHE A 126 -5.28 6.43 13.34
C PHE A 126 -6.39 7.44 13.58
N TRP A 127 -7.42 7.45 12.74
CA TRP A 127 -8.62 8.25 12.95
C TRP A 127 -9.31 7.90 14.26
N CYS A 128 -9.64 6.62 14.49
CA CYS A 128 -10.23 6.15 15.74
C CYS A 128 -9.35 6.46 16.95
N LEU A 129 -8.04 6.27 16.81
CA LEU A 129 -7.06 6.57 17.86
C LEU A 129 -7.02 8.06 18.20
N SER A 130 -7.19 8.94 17.20
CA SER A 130 -7.20 10.40 17.42
C SER A 130 -8.37 10.85 18.30
N LEU A 131 -9.53 10.19 18.15
CA LEU A 131 -10.77 10.50 18.87
C LEU A 131 -10.82 9.94 20.30
N ARG A 132 -9.86 9.09 20.68
CA ARG A 132 -9.85 8.41 21.98
C ARG A 132 -9.74 9.37 23.17
N SER A 133 -8.97 10.45 23.02
CA SER A 133 -8.72 11.42 24.08
C SER A 133 -8.56 12.85 23.53
N PRO A 134 -8.78 13.88 24.36
CA PRO A 134 -8.57 15.27 23.93
C PRO A 134 -7.12 15.58 23.51
N ASN A 135 -6.15 14.82 24.02
CA ASN A 135 -4.72 14.99 23.74
C ASN A 135 -4.21 14.10 22.59
N SER A 136 -5.01 13.16 22.09
CA SER A 136 -4.63 12.26 20.99
C SER A 136 -4.90 12.84 19.60
N TRP A 137 -5.43 14.07 19.50
CA TRP A 137 -5.67 14.76 18.24
C TRP A 137 -4.46 14.79 17.26
N PRO A 138 -3.18 14.87 17.72
CA PRO A 138 -2.05 14.88 16.79
C PRO A 138 -1.89 13.55 16.02
N LEU A 139 -2.40 12.44 16.57
CA LEU A 139 -2.35 11.13 15.91
C LEU A 139 -3.24 11.08 14.66
N GLY A 140 -4.27 11.92 14.60
CA GLY A 140 -5.12 12.08 13.42
C GLY A 140 -4.41 12.75 12.24
N VAL A 141 -3.28 13.45 12.47
CA VAL A 141 -2.46 14.05 11.41
C VAL A 141 -1.67 12.98 10.64
N VAL A 142 -1.45 11.81 11.25
CA VAL A 142 -0.76 10.66 10.66
C VAL A 142 -1.70 9.81 9.79
N ALA A 143 -3.01 9.94 9.99
CA ALA A 143 -4.06 9.22 9.27
C ALA A 143 -4.19 9.69 7.81
#